data_AF-A0A837DUG5-F1
#
_entry.id   AF-A0A837DUG5-F1
#
_cell.length_a   1.000
_cell.length_b   1.000
_cell.length_c   1.000
_cell.angle_alpha   90.00
_cell.angle_beta   90.00
_cell.angle_gamma   90.00
#
_symmetry.space_group_name_H-M   'P 1'
#
loop_
_entity.id
_entity.type
_entity.pdbx_description
1 polymer ?
#
loop_
_entity_poly.entity_id
_entity_poly.type
_entity_poly.pdbx_seq_one_letter_code
_entity_poly.pdbx_strand_id
1 'polypeptide(L)'
;MLKDIFSFVNTTHNEDCYLIFGVTDDTREIVGIENDENRYNTQQITDWLNSLPIEPETPRVRVETLSVKGHEVDVMIIKDTDRVPVFLRSGKKGKGFGNHPIGPGQVFARKEDTNTSM
;
A
#
# COMPACT_ATOMS: atom_id res chain seq x y z
N MET A 1 1.80 -0.77 5.04
CA MET A 1 1.96 -0.59 3.57
C MET A 1 1.74 -1.86 2.76
N LEU A 2 2.60 -2.90 2.75
CA LEU A 2 2.36 -4.07 1.85
C LEU A 2 1.01 -4.74 2.09
N LYS A 3 0.69 -5.00 3.36
CA LYS A 3 -0.60 -5.57 3.74
C LYS A 3 -1.76 -4.70 3.28
N ASP A 4 -1.64 -3.38 3.39
CA ASP A 4 -2.66 -2.45 2.91
C ASP A 4 -2.83 -2.54 1.39
N ILE A 5 -1.73 -2.55 0.62
CA ILE A 5 -1.77 -2.72 -0.84
C ILE A 5 -2.48 -4.04 -1.20
N PHE A 6 -2.11 -5.16 -0.56
CA PHE A 6 -2.75 -6.45 -0.80
C PHE A 6 -4.22 -6.42 -0.41
N SER A 7 -4.54 -5.85 0.75
CA SER A 7 -5.92 -5.73 1.21
C SER A 7 -6.77 -4.95 0.23
N PHE A 8 -6.28 -3.83 -0.30
CA PHE A 8 -6.99 -3.01 -1.29
C PHE A 8 -7.23 -3.77 -2.58
N VAL A 9 -6.17 -4.36 -3.15
CA VAL A 9 -6.29 -5.12 -4.41
C VAL A 9 -7.25 -6.31 -4.28
N ASN A 10 -7.26 -7.00 -3.14
CA ASN A 10 -8.10 -8.18 -2.92
C ASN A 10 -9.53 -7.86 -2.43
N THR A 11 -9.86 -6.60 -2.20
CA THR A 11 -11.21 -6.23 -1.77
C THR A 11 -12.14 -6.25 -2.99
N THR A 12 -13.36 -6.76 -2.80
CA THR A 12 -14.36 -6.83 -3.88
C THR A 12 -14.90 -5.44 -4.24
N HIS A 13 -14.18 -4.71 -5.09
CA HIS A 13 -14.61 -3.49 -5.76
C HIS A 13 -13.90 -3.37 -7.11
N ASN A 14 -14.39 -2.49 -8.00
CA ASN A 14 -13.78 -2.26 -9.31
C ASN A 14 -13.26 -0.82 -9.43
N GLU A 15 -12.69 -0.28 -8.35
CA GLU A 15 -12.22 1.11 -8.26
C GLU A 15 -10.77 1.18 -7.77
N ASP A 16 -10.04 2.18 -8.24
CA ASP A 16 -8.70 2.47 -7.74
C ASP A 16 -8.76 2.84 -6.25
N CYS A 17 -7.80 2.35 -5.47
CA CYS A 17 -7.66 2.65 -4.06
C CYS A 17 -6.63 3.76 -3.80
N TYR A 18 -6.78 4.46 -2.68
CA TYR A 18 -5.94 5.60 -2.34
C TYR A 18 -5.38 5.45 -0.91
N LEU A 19 -4.06 5.59 -0.79
CA LEU A 19 -3.38 5.80 0.48
C LEU A 19 -2.80 7.21 0.49
N ILE A 20 -3.15 7.98 1.52
CA ILE A 20 -2.79 9.39 1.65
C ILE A 20 -1.72 9.52 2.74
N PHE A 21 -0.62 10.18 2.43
CA PHE A 21 0.50 10.46 3.33
C PHE A 21 0.62 11.96 3.60
N GLY A 22 1.06 12.33 4.80
CA GLY A 22 1.12 13.74 5.23
C GLY A 22 -0.16 14.22 5.93
N VAL A 23 -0.94 13.29 6.49
CA VAL A 23 -2.16 13.56 7.28
C VAL A 23 -2.09 12.77 8.59
N THR A 24 -2.58 13.32 9.69
CA THR A 24 -2.66 12.61 10.99
C THR A 24 -3.84 11.63 11.01
N ASP A 25 -3.66 10.47 11.63
CA ASP A 25 -4.72 9.47 11.76
C ASP A 25 -5.88 9.95 12.66
N ASP A 26 -5.55 10.60 13.79
CA ASP A 26 -6.54 10.96 14.82
C ASP A 26 -7.33 12.22 14.48
N THR A 27 -6.63 13.30 14.08
CA THR A 27 -7.24 14.63 13.86
C THR A 27 -7.55 14.90 12.40
N ARG A 28 -7.05 14.07 11.47
CA ARG A 28 -7.13 14.27 10.00
C ARG A 28 -6.57 15.62 9.56
N GLU A 29 -5.58 16.12 10.31
CA GLU A 29 -4.90 17.37 10.03
C GLU A 29 -3.77 17.13 9.05
N ILE A 30 -3.61 18.07 8.13
CA ILE A 30 -2.54 18.01 7.13
C ILE A 30 -1.26 18.47 7.82
N VAL A 31 -0.31 17.55 7.96
CA VAL A 31 1.02 17.81 8.56
C VAL A 31 2.09 18.02 7.50
N GLY A 32 1.85 17.55 6.28
CA GLY A 32 2.80 17.63 5.17
C GLY A 32 3.80 16.48 5.12
N ILE A 33 4.38 16.27 3.95
CA ILE A 33 5.43 15.28 3.67
C ILE A 33 6.71 15.95 3.12
N GLU A 34 6.70 17.28 2.95
CA GLU A 34 7.77 18.05 2.30
C GLU A 34 9.15 17.90 2.96
N ASN A 35 9.21 17.57 4.25
CA ASN A 35 10.45 17.41 5.02
C ASN A 35 10.76 15.94 5.40
N ASP A 36 10.03 14.96 4.85
CA ASP A 36 10.26 13.55 5.14
C ASP A 36 11.40 12.97 4.27
N GLU A 37 12.54 12.67 4.90
CA GLU A 37 13.70 12.07 4.24
C GLU A 37 13.43 10.64 3.71
N ASN A 38 12.39 9.97 4.20
CA ASN A 38 12.00 8.61 3.78
C ASN A 38 10.81 8.59 2.82
N ARG A 39 10.47 9.75 2.23
CA ARG A 39 9.39 9.87 1.25
C ARG A 39 9.62 8.96 0.04
N TYR A 40 8.61 8.15 -0.28
CA TYR A 40 8.65 7.23 -1.41
C TYR A 40 7.99 7.82 -2.65
N ASN A 41 8.65 7.67 -3.81
CA ASN A 41 8.07 7.96 -5.11
C ASN A 41 7.57 6.69 -5.84
N THR A 42 6.85 6.89 -6.94
CA THR A 42 6.29 5.79 -7.76
C THR A 42 7.33 4.73 -8.13
N GLN A 43 8.54 5.13 -8.54
CA GLN A 43 9.58 4.21 -8.98
C GLN A 43 10.07 3.34 -7.82
N GLN A 44 10.38 3.95 -6.68
CA GLN A 44 10.86 3.23 -5.49
C GLN A 44 9.85 2.19 -4.99
N ILE A 45 8.55 2.53 -4.97
CA ILE A 45 7.51 1.57 -4.55
C ILE A 45 7.35 0.46 -5.59
N THR A 46 7.36 0.79 -6.88
CA THR A 46 7.25 -0.19 -7.96
C THR A 46 8.42 -1.17 -7.94
N ASP A 47 9.65 -0.68 -7.80
CA ASP A 47 10.85 -1.51 -7.72
C ASP A 47 10.82 -2.41 -6.48
N TRP A 48 10.38 -1.87 -5.35
CA TRP A 48 10.20 -2.65 -4.13
C TRP A 48 9.16 -3.77 -4.31
N LEU A 49 7.99 -3.48 -4.87
CA LEU A 49 6.97 -4.49 -5.14
C LEU A 49 7.46 -5.56 -6.11
N ASN A 50 8.15 -5.18 -7.18
CA ASN A 50 8.74 -6.11 -8.15
C ASN A 50 9.86 -6.99 -7.56
N SER A 51 10.52 -6.54 -6.48
CA SER A 51 11.51 -7.34 -5.76
C SER A 51 10.89 -8.47 -4.91
N LEU A 52 9.57 -8.43 -4.70
CA LEU A 52 8.84 -9.39 -3.88
C LEU A 52 8.31 -10.55 -4.74
N PRO A 53 8.22 -11.77 -4.19
CA PRO A 53 7.70 -12.94 -4.89
C PRO A 53 6.16 -12.91 -4.92
N ILE A 54 5.58 -11.90 -5.57
CA ILE A 54 4.13 -11.68 -5.64
C ILE A 54 3.52 -12.53 -6.75
N GLU A 55 2.34 -13.09 -6.48
CA GLU A 55 1.49 -13.77 -7.45
C GLU A 55 0.05 -13.28 -7.35
N PRO A 56 -0.75 -13.38 -8.45
CA PRO A 56 -0.33 -13.77 -9.80
C PRO A 56 0.33 -12.61 -10.58
N GLU A 57 0.09 -11.37 -10.19
CA GLU A 57 0.68 -10.16 -10.79
C GLU A 57 1.04 -9.15 -9.68
N THR A 58 2.12 -8.40 -9.89
CA THR A 58 2.49 -7.29 -9.01
C THR A 58 1.45 -6.16 -9.09
N PRO A 59 0.91 -5.67 -7.96
CA PRO A 59 0.03 -4.51 -7.94
C PRO A 59 0.65 -3.29 -8.62
N ARG A 60 -0.12 -2.61 -9.47
CA ARG A 60 0.32 -1.36 -10.10
C ARG A 60 0.02 -0.20 -9.17
N VAL A 61 1.02 0.63 -8.91
CA VAL A 61 0.91 1.77 -8.01
C VAL A 61 1.43 3.04 -8.67
N ARG A 62 0.89 4.18 -8.27
CA ARG A 62 1.34 5.51 -8.70
C ARG A 62 1.22 6.49 -7.54
N VAL A 63 2.26 7.26 -7.27
CA VAL A 63 2.25 8.34 -6.28
C VAL A 63 2.08 9.67 -7.01
N GLU A 64 1.09 10.45 -6.58
CA GLU A 64 0.90 11.84 -6.98
C GLU A 64 1.04 12.76 -5.78
N THR A 65 1.68 13.91 -5.95
CA THR A 65 1.83 14.92 -4.90
C THR A 65 0.82 16.05 -5.12
N LEU A 66 0.10 16.39 -4.07
CA LEU A 66 -0.84 17.51 -4.04
C LEU A 66 -0.33 18.56 -3.05
N SER A 67 -0.43 19.84 -3.43
CA SER A 67 -0.20 20.93 -2.48
C SER A 67 -1.53 21.34 -1.85
N VAL A 68 -1.64 21.22 -0.53
CA VAL A 68 -2.87 21.50 0.23
C VAL A 68 -2.53 22.33 1.46
N LYS A 69 -3.14 23.52 1.59
CA LYS A 69 -2.92 24.46 2.71
C LYS A 69 -1.43 24.81 2.95
N GLY A 70 -0.62 24.83 1.90
CA GLY A 70 0.82 25.14 1.99
C GLY A 70 1.72 23.96 2.35
N HIS A 71 1.14 22.77 2.51
CA HIS A 71 1.86 21.51 2.74
C HIS A 71 1.78 20.60 1.52
N GLU A 72 2.73 19.67 1.40
CA GLU A 72 2.67 18.62 0.38
C GLU A 72 2.04 17.34 0.95
N VAL A 73 1.14 16.74 0.20
CA VAL A 73 0.46 15.48 0.53
C VAL A 73 0.68 14.51 -0.61
N ASP A 74 1.17 13.32 -0.30
CA ASP A 74 1.34 12.27 -1.31
C ASP A 74 0.13 11.34 -1.31
N VAL A 75 -0.41 11.08 -2.49
CA VAL A 75 -1.51 10.16 -2.73
C VAL A 75 -0.97 8.98 -3.53
N MET A 76 -0.81 7.83 -2.88
CA MET A 76 -0.53 6.57 -3.56
C MET A 76 -1.82 5.94 -4.05
N ILE A 77 -1.97 5.93 -5.36
CA ILE A 77 -3.03 5.31 -6.12
C ILE A 77 -2.64 3.86 -6.37
N ILE A 78 -3.41 2.93 -5.83
CA ILE A 78 -3.29 1.49 -6.08
C ILE A 78 -4.34 1.14 -7.13
N LYS A 79 -3.88 0.70 -8.30
CA LYS A 79 -4.77 0.39 -9.41
C LYS A 79 -5.56 -0.88 -9.16
N ASP A 80 -6.84 -0.82 -9.51
CA ASP A 80 -7.70 -1.99 -9.53
C ASP A 80 -7.18 -3.06 -10.51
N THR A 81 -7.48 -4.33 -10.23
CA THR A 81 -7.12 -5.46 -11.09
C THR A 81 -8.05 -6.65 -10.87
N ASP A 82 -8.38 -7.35 -11.96
CA ASP A 82 -9.11 -8.61 -11.94
C ASP A 82 -8.22 -9.83 -11.62
N ARG A 83 -6.89 -9.62 -11.53
CA ARG A 83 -5.88 -10.65 -11.25
C ARG A 83 -5.72 -10.91 -9.75
N VAL A 84 -6.82 -11.25 -9.09
CA VAL A 84 -6.92 -11.54 -7.66
C VAL A 84 -7.20 -13.02 -7.40
N PRO A 85 -6.81 -13.59 -6.24
CA PRO A 85 -6.15 -12.93 -5.11
C PRO A 85 -4.66 -12.71 -5.32
N VAL A 86 -4.16 -11.56 -4.87
CA VAL A 86 -2.74 -11.21 -4.80
C VAL A 86 -2.15 -11.61 -3.45
N PHE A 87 -1.04 -12.34 -3.47
CA PHE A 87 -0.34 -12.84 -2.27
C PHE A 87 1.17 -13.03 -2.52
N LEU A 88 1.93 -13.37 -1.49
CA LEU A 88 3.34 -13.78 -1.63
C LEU A 88 3.45 -15.28 -1.88
N ARG A 89 4.08 -15.69 -2.99
CA ARG A 89 4.40 -17.10 -3.28
C ARG A 89 5.33 -17.68 -2.20
N SER A 90 6.36 -16.93 -1.82
CA SER A 90 7.23 -17.27 -0.70
C SER A 90 7.12 -16.19 0.37
N GLY A 91 6.73 -16.61 1.58
CA GLY A 91 6.54 -15.69 2.70
C GLY A 91 7.80 -14.88 3.01
N LYS A 92 7.62 -13.70 3.61
CA LYS A 92 8.71 -12.79 3.98
C LYS A 92 8.71 -12.58 5.50
N LYS A 93 9.92 -12.63 6.08
CA LYS A 93 10.23 -12.32 7.49
C LYS A 93 11.45 -11.39 7.52
N GLY A 94 11.56 -10.51 8.52
CA GLY A 94 12.75 -9.66 8.73
C GLY A 94 12.51 -8.16 8.55
N LYS A 95 13.58 -7.38 8.31
CA LYS A 95 13.57 -5.91 8.22
C LYS A 95 12.51 -5.43 7.21
N GLY A 96 11.62 -4.54 7.63
CA GLY A 96 10.45 -4.08 6.84
C GLY A 96 9.15 -4.85 7.09
N PHE A 97 9.20 -6.04 7.70
CA PHE A 97 8.02 -6.85 8.10
C PHE A 97 7.97 -7.16 9.61
N GLY A 98 9.06 -6.91 10.36
CA GLY A 98 9.09 -6.89 11.82
C GLY A 98 8.46 -8.13 12.48
N ASN A 99 7.66 -7.89 13.54
CA ASN A 99 6.85 -8.89 14.26
C ASN A 99 5.58 -9.33 13.50
N HIS A 100 5.39 -8.85 12.26
CA HIS A 100 4.20 -9.12 11.46
C HIS A 100 4.59 -9.84 10.17
N PRO A 101 5.09 -11.08 10.25
CA PRO A 101 5.46 -11.87 9.08
C PRO A 101 4.26 -12.06 8.16
N ILE A 102 4.54 -12.19 6.86
CA ILE A 102 3.53 -12.59 5.86
C ILE A 102 3.87 -14.00 5.42
N GLY A 103 2.96 -14.93 5.67
CA GLY A 103 3.10 -16.32 5.24
C GLY A 103 2.96 -16.47 3.72
N PRO A 104 3.50 -17.55 3.13
CA PRO A 104 3.22 -17.88 1.73
C PRO A 104 1.72 -18.13 1.54
N GLY A 105 1.16 -17.63 0.44
CA GLY A 105 -0.26 -17.83 0.11
C GLY A 105 -1.26 -17.07 0.96
N GLN A 106 -0.81 -16.25 1.92
CA GLN A 106 -1.71 -15.51 2.80
C GLN A 106 -2.38 -14.36 2.05
N VAL A 107 -3.72 -14.35 2.06
CA VAL A 107 -4.54 -13.33 1.42
C VAL A 107 -5.04 -12.36 2.47
N PHE A 108 -4.84 -11.07 2.22
CA PHE A 108 -5.39 -9.99 3.04
C PHE A 108 -6.49 -9.30 2.25
N ALA A 109 -7.58 -8.91 2.92
CA ALA A 109 -8.61 -8.05 2.37
C ALA A 109 -9.03 -7.01 3.41
N ARG A 110 -9.54 -5.86 2.97
CA ARG A 110 -10.16 -4.90 3.90
C ARG A 110 -11.63 -5.24 4.07
N LYS A 111 -12.08 -5.26 5.33
CA LYS A 111 -13.50 -5.23 5.67
C LYS A 111 -13.68 -4.05 6.60
N GLU A 112 -14.29 -2.97 6.09
CA GLU A 112 -14.39 -1.69 6.81
C GLU A 112 -12.98 -1.15 7.19
N ASP A 113 -12.81 -0.51 8.36
CA ASP A 113 -11.51 0.00 8.83
C ASP A 113 -10.53 -1.11 9.27
N THR A 114 -10.88 -2.39 9.13
CA THR A 114 -10.07 -3.51 9.63
C THR A 114 -9.48 -4.37 8.51
N ASN A 115 -8.18 -4.64 8.61
CA ASN A 115 -7.50 -5.65 7.79
C ASN A 115 -7.91 -7.05 8.28
N THR A 116 -8.61 -7.82 7.45
CA THR A 116 -8.99 -9.21 7.74
C THR A 116 -8.10 -10.16 6.92
N SER A 117 -7.45 -11.11 7.60
CA SER A 117 -6.78 -12.23 6.92
C SER A 117 -7.85 -13.25 6.53
N MET A 118 -7.85 -13.68 5.27
CA MET A 118 -8.65 -14.82 4.79
C MET A 118 -7.79 -16.07 4.66
#